data_AF-A0A3D3XHU5-F1
#
_entry.id   AF-A0A3D3XHU5-F1
#
_cell.length_a   1.000
_cell.length_b   1.000
_cell.length_c   1.000
_cell.angle_alpha   90.00
_cell.angle_beta   90.00
_cell.angle_gamma   90.00
#
_symmetry.space_group_name_H-M   'P 1'
#
loop_
_entity.id
_entity.type
_entity.pdbx_description
1 polymer ?
#
loop_
_entity_poly.entity_id
_entity_poly.type
_entity_poly.pdbx_seq_one_letter_code
_entity_poly.pdbx_strand_id
1 'polypeptide(L)'
;MSFKSSLTQIFTTIAAVVLLGCGNSEPDISIQDAAYEGNIEVIKQHLAAGKDANAKTDWGSTLLHEAALKGHKEVVELLITKDADVNTKDSNGGTPLNRATAEGHKEIVELLIAKGANVNAKDNDGRTSSNWAMLRERRDIADLLRKHG
;
A
#
# COMPACT_ATOMS: atom_id res chain seq x y z
N MET A 1 45.50 -14.81 -42.15
CA MET A 1 44.05 -14.96 -41.96
C MET A 1 43.64 -14.11 -40.78
N SER A 2 42.88 -13.05 -41.04
CA SER A 2 42.58 -11.96 -40.10
C SER A 2 41.44 -12.36 -39.16
N PHE A 3 41.70 -12.34 -37.86
CA PHE A 3 40.75 -12.58 -36.77
C PHE A 3 39.86 -11.34 -36.51
N LYS A 4 39.15 -10.87 -37.55
CA LYS A 4 38.25 -9.72 -37.45
C LYS A 4 36.79 -10.14 -37.65
N SER A 5 36.27 -10.97 -36.73
CA SER A 5 34.82 -11.24 -36.65
C SER A 5 34.39 -11.85 -35.31
N SER A 6 34.96 -11.43 -34.18
CA SER A 6 34.48 -11.86 -32.85
C SER A 6 34.81 -10.87 -31.73
N LEU A 7 34.60 -9.59 -31.97
CA LEU A 7 34.64 -8.58 -30.91
C LEU A 7 33.32 -7.82 -30.87
N THR A 8 32.80 -7.38 -32.01
CA THR A 8 31.51 -6.67 -32.09
C THR A 8 30.34 -7.51 -31.59
N GLN A 9 30.32 -8.83 -31.82
CA GLN A 9 29.23 -9.73 -31.41
C GLN A 9 29.28 -10.10 -29.91
N ILE A 10 30.47 -10.03 -29.29
CA ILE A 10 30.63 -10.16 -27.84
C ILE A 10 30.19 -8.85 -27.15
N PHE A 11 30.49 -7.69 -27.75
CA PHE A 11 30.03 -6.40 -27.22
C PHE A 11 28.52 -6.22 -27.28
N THR A 12 27.81 -6.73 -28.29
CA THR A 12 26.33 -6.67 -28.30
C THR A 12 25.67 -7.63 -27.31
N THR A 13 26.32 -8.76 -26.98
CA THR A 13 25.74 -9.74 -26.05
C THR A 13 26.00 -9.38 -24.58
N ILE A 14 27.11 -8.69 -24.28
CA ILE A 14 27.41 -8.21 -22.92
C ILE A 14 26.58 -6.96 -22.56
N ALA A 15 26.18 -6.14 -23.53
CA ALA A 15 25.33 -4.97 -23.28
C ALA A 15 23.91 -5.32 -22.78
N ALA A 16 23.43 -6.56 -22.94
CA ALA A 16 22.14 -7.01 -22.39
C ALA A 16 22.24 -7.64 -20.99
N VAL A 17 23.44 -7.88 -20.49
CA VAL A 17 23.67 -8.53 -19.17
C VAL A 17 24.27 -7.56 -18.13
N VAL A 18 24.70 -6.37 -18.55
CA VAL A 18 25.21 -5.30 -17.65
C VAL A 18 24.32 -4.05 -17.73
N LEU A 19 23.06 -4.19 -17.29
CA LEU A 19 22.35 -3.12 -16.59
C LEU A 19 22.29 -3.46 -15.09
N LEU A 20 23.44 -3.82 -14.52
CA LEU A 20 23.71 -3.57 -13.11
C LEU A 20 24.11 -2.10 -12.98
N GLY A 21 23.10 -1.23 -12.88
CA GLY A 21 23.25 0.02 -12.16
C GLY A 21 23.15 -0.30 -10.67
N CYS A 22 24.29 -0.47 -10.01
CA CYS A 22 24.35 -0.50 -8.55
C CYS A 22 23.74 0.80 -7.99
N GLY A 23 22.65 0.66 -7.23
CA GLY A 23 22.04 1.77 -6.51
C GLY A 23 21.30 1.19 -5.32
N ASN A 24 22.00 1.10 -4.18
CA ASN A 24 21.52 0.66 -2.88
C ASN A 24 20.86 -0.73 -2.89
N SER A 25 21.58 -1.75 -2.41
CA SER A 25 20.88 -2.87 -1.78
C SER A 25 20.21 -2.31 -0.51
N GLU A 26 19.07 -1.66 -0.68
CA GLU A 26 18.06 -1.65 0.37
C GLU A 26 17.94 -3.12 0.81
N PRO A 27 17.78 -3.41 2.12
CA PRO A 27 17.46 -4.77 2.55
C PRO A 27 16.33 -5.32 1.65
N ASP A 28 16.19 -6.63 1.50
CA ASP A 28 15.02 -7.20 0.82
C ASP A 28 13.76 -6.85 1.63
N ILE A 29 13.31 -5.60 1.50
CA ILE A 29 12.22 -4.99 2.22
C ILE A 29 10.99 -5.58 1.57
N SER A 30 10.22 -6.32 2.36
CA SER A 30 8.93 -6.84 1.94
C SER A 30 8.08 -5.69 1.41
N ILE A 31 7.27 -5.95 0.37
CA ILE A 31 6.31 -4.97 -0.15
C ILE A 31 5.40 -4.42 0.96
N GLN A 32 5.12 -5.22 2.00
CA GLN A 32 4.32 -4.83 3.16
C GLN A 32 5.07 -3.86 4.07
N ASP A 33 6.35 -4.13 4.35
CA ASP A 33 7.21 -3.23 5.13
C ASP A 33 7.41 -1.91 4.38
N ALA A 34 7.56 -1.95 3.07
CA ALA A 34 7.60 -0.75 2.25
C ALA A 34 6.31 0.08 2.34
N ALA A 35 5.13 -0.57 2.37
CA ALA A 35 3.85 0.12 2.57
C ALA A 35 3.70 0.70 3.99
N TYR A 36 4.25 0.03 5.01
CA TYR A 36 4.30 0.52 6.38
C TYR A 36 5.28 1.70 6.54
N GLU A 37 6.43 1.66 5.88
CA GLU A 37 7.43 2.73 5.92
C GLU A 37 7.09 3.90 5.00
N GLY A 38 6.23 3.68 3.99
CA GLY A 38 5.85 4.69 3.00
C GLY A 38 6.79 4.76 1.80
N ASN A 39 7.63 3.73 1.58
CA ASN A 39 8.58 3.67 0.47
C ASN A 39 7.86 3.36 -0.85
N ILE A 40 7.40 4.42 -1.51
CA ILE A 40 6.61 4.33 -2.74
C ILE A 40 7.41 3.72 -3.90
N GLU A 41 8.74 3.91 -3.93
CA GLU A 41 9.59 3.42 -5.01
C GLU A 41 9.74 1.90 -4.96
N VAL A 42 9.95 1.33 -3.76
CA VAL A 42 9.97 -0.13 -3.57
C VAL A 42 8.62 -0.75 -3.93
N ILE A 43 7.52 -0.10 -3.55
CA ILE A 43 6.16 -0.57 -3.91
C ILE A 43 5.98 -0.56 -5.43
N LYS A 44 6.34 0.52 -6.12
CA LYS A 44 6.25 0.60 -7.59
C LYS A 44 7.07 -0.50 -8.26
N GLN A 45 8.31 -0.73 -7.81
CA GLN A 45 9.18 -1.79 -8.34
C GLN A 45 8.55 -3.17 -8.17
N HIS A 46 8.02 -3.45 -6.97
CA HIS A 46 7.39 -4.73 -6.66
C HIS A 46 6.11 -4.98 -7.47
N LEU A 47 5.28 -3.95 -7.63
CA LEU A 47 4.07 -4.03 -8.47
C LEU A 47 4.42 -4.17 -9.95
N ALA A 48 5.48 -3.50 -10.43
CA ALA A 48 5.98 -3.67 -11.79
C ALA A 48 6.54 -5.09 -12.05
N ALA A 49 7.08 -5.74 -11.01
CA ALA A 49 7.50 -7.14 -11.04
C ALA A 49 6.32 -8.13 -11.00
N GLY A 50 5.07 -7.66 -10.98
CA GLY A 50 3.87 -8.48 -11.03
C GLY A 50 3.39 -9.01 -9.68
N LYS A 51 3.90 -8.46 -8.56
CA LYS A 51 3.33 -8.79 -7.24
C LYS A 51 1.92 -8.20 -7.11
N ASP A 52 1.04 -8.93 -6.46
CA ASP A 52 -0.35 -8.53 -6.23
C ASP A 52 -0.44 -7.40 -5.17
N ALA A 53 -1.07 -6.28 -5.54
CA ALA A 53 -1.31 -5.15 -4.63
C ALA A 53 -2.29 -5.50 -3.49
N ASN A 54 -3.11 -6.53 -3.68
CA ASN A 54 -4.08 -7.03 -2.71
C ASN A 54 -3.57 -8.22 -1.90
N ALA A 55 -2.28 -8.56 -2.03
CA ALA A 55 -1.67 -9.63 -1.26
C ALA A 55 -1.89 -9.41 0.25
N LYS A 56 -2.36 -10.46 0.93
CA LYS A 56 -2.62 -10.47 2.36
C LYS A 56 -1.46 -11.08 3.13
N THR A 57 -1.15 -10.51 4.28
CA THR A 57 -0.27 -11.13 5.29
C THR A 57 -1.00 -12.25 6.04
N ASP A 58 -0.30 -12.96 6.92
CA ASP A 58 -0.88 -13.96 7.82
C ASP A 58 -1.95 -13.36 8.76
N TRP A 59 -1.92 -12.05 8.99
CA TRP A 59 -2.94 -11.30 9.74
C TRP A 59 -4.05 -10.73 8.85
N GLY A 60 -4.12 -11.13 7.58
CA GLY A 60 -5.11 -10.66 6.61
C GLY A 60 -4.92 -9.21 6.17
N SER A 61 -3.87 -8.54 6.64
CA SER A 61 -3.56 -7.14 6.31
C SER A 61 -3.05 -7.04 4.87
N THR A 62 -3.44 -5.98 4.18
CA THR A 62 -2.97 -5.66 2.82
C THR A 62 -2.07 -4.43 2.84
N LEU A 63 -1.40 -4.14 1.72
CA LEU A 63 -0.62 -2.91 1.57
C LEU A 63 -1.44 -1.66 1.93
N LEU A 64 -2.73 -1.66 1.57
CA LEU A 64 -3.64 -0.55 1.83
C LEU A 64 -3.93 -0.39 3.33
N HIS A 65 -3.99 -1.49 4.10
CA HIS A 65 -4.10 -1.42 5.56
C HIS A 65 -2.88 -0.78 6.19
N GLU A 66 -1.67 -1.21 5.79
CA GLU A 66 -0.41 -0.68 6.36
C GLU A 66 -0.22 0.79 6.03
N ALA A 67 -0.42 1.17 4.76
CA ALA A 67 -0.33 2.56 4.33
C ALA A 67 -1.38 3.46 5.01
N ALA A 68 -2.62 2.98 5.15
CA ALA A 68 -3.68 3.69 5.84
C ALA A 68 -3.43 3.81 7.34
N LEU A 69 -2.88 2.78 7.99
CA LEU A 69 -2.49 2.80 9.39
C LEU A 69 -1.40 3.85 9.65
N LYS A 70 -0.44 3.98 8.73
CA LYS A 70 0.74 4.84 8.91
C LYS A 70 0.62 6.25 8.38
N GLY A 71 -0.44 6.58 7.65
CA GLY A 71 -0.65 7.94 7.19
C GLY A 71 -0.01 8.23 5.84
N HIS A 72 0.40 7.21 5.08
CA HIS A 72 1.10 7.36 3.81
C HIS A 72 0.13 7.60 2.66
N LYS A 73 -0.39 8.82 2.57
CA LYS A 73 -1.41 9.22 1.59
C LYS A 73 -1.00 8.90 0.14
N GLU A 74 0.22 9.22 -0.25
CA GLU A 74 0.71 8.97 -1.62
C GLU A 74 0.73 7.47 -1.96
N VAL A 75 1.08 6.61 -0.98
CA VAL A 75 1.01 5.16 -1.13
C VAL A 75 -0.44 4.69 -1.24
N VAL A 76 -1.35 5.23 -0.42
CA VAL A 76 -2.79 4.93 -0.52
C VAL A 76 -3.34 5.28 -1.91
N GLU A 77 -3.00 6.47 -2.44
CA GLU A 77 -3.42 6.89 -3.78
C GLU A 77 -2.88 5.97 -4.88
N LEU A 78 -1.60 5.60 -4.79
CA LEU A 78 -0.98 4.65 -5.71
C LEU A 78 -1.69 3.30 -5.70
N LEU A 79 -1.93 2.73 -4.51
CA LEU A 79 -2.56 1.42 -4.35
C LEU A 79 -4.00 1.42 -4.88
N ILE A 80 -4.77 2.47 -4.61
CA ILE A 80 -6.13 2.61 -5.16
C ILE A 80 -6.10 2.71 -6.69
N THR A 81 -5.11 3.40 -7.26
CA THR A 81 -4.92 3.47 -8.73
C THR A 81 -4.50 2.11 -9.33
N LYS A 82 -4.03 1.19 -8.49
CA LYS A 82 -3.68 -0.20 -8.85
C LYS A 82 -4.78 -1.19 -8.43
N ASP A 83 -6.03 -0.71 -8.36
CA ASP A 83 -7.22 -1.52 -8.05
C ASP A 83 -7.13 -2.26 -6.72
N ALA A 84 -6.48 -1.65 -5.72
CA ALA A 84 -6.53 -2.16 -4.35
C ALA A 84 -7.97 -2.08 -3.80
N ASP A 85 -8.43 -3.17 -3.19
CA ASP A 85 -9.78 -3.23 -2.59
C ASP A 85 -9.84 -2.38 -1.31
N VAL A 86 -10.53 -1.25 -1.40
CA VAL A 86 -10.72 -0.31 -0.27
C VAL A 86 -11.56 -0.87 0.88
N ASN A 87 -12.31 -1.95 0.64
CA ASN A 87 -13.22 -2.58 1.59
C ASN A 87 -12.70 -3.92 2.13
N THR A 88 -11.46 -4.29 1.80
CA THR A 88 -10.85 -5.52 2.30
C THR A 88 -10.84 -5.54 3.83
N LYS A 89 -11.04 -6.73 4.41
CA LYS A 89 -10.95 -6.95 5.85
C LYS A 89 -9.69 -7.73 6.20
N ASP A 90 -9.03 -7.28 7.26
CA ASP A 90 -7.98 -8.02 7.96
C ASP A 90 -8.56 -9.10 8.90
N SER A 91 -7.70 -9.87 9.57
CA SER A 91 -8.12 -10.96 10.45
C SER A 91 -8.95 -10.50 11.66
N ASN A 92 -8.90 -9.22 12.03
CA ASN A 92 -9.75 -8.65 13.07
C ASN A 92 -11.07 -8.09 12.50
N GLY A 93 -11.30 -8.25 11.20
CA GLY A 93 -12.46 -7.69 10.50
C GLY A 93 -12.32 -6.19 10.21
N GLY A 94 -11.18 -5.58 10.55
CA GLY A 94 -10.92 -4.17 10.31
C GLY A 94 -10.66 -3.89 8.84
N THR A 95 -11.10 -2.73 8.37
CA THR A 95 -10.85 -2.22 7.01
C THR A 95 -9.72 -1.18 7.01
N PRO A 96 -9.14 -0.82 5.85
CA PRO A 96 -8.21 0.30 5.76
C PRO A 96 -8.77 1.60 6.35
N LEU A 97 -10.08 1.85 6.18
CA LEU A 97 -10.77 2.99 6.77
C LEU A 97 -10.75 2.95 8.31
N ASN A 98 -10.96 1.77 8.92
CA ASN A 98 -10.86 1.63 10.38
C ASN A 98 -9.44 1.96 10.86
N ARG A 99 -8.41 1.50 10.16
CA ARG A 99 -6.99 1.73 10.50
C ARG A 99 -6.62 3.22 10.42
N ALA A 100 -6.95 3.90 9.31
CA ALA A 100 -6.74 5.35 9.17
C ALA A 100 -7.48 6.17 10.23
N THR A 101 -8.72 5.77 10.53
CA THR A 101 -9.57 6.43 11.53
C THR A 101 -9.00 6.30 12.95
N ALA A 102 -8.55 5.09 13.32
CA ALA A 102 -8.01 4.83 14.65
C ALA A 102 -6.75 5.67 14.94
N GLU A 103 -5.90 5.88 13.93
CA GLU A 103 -4.68 6.68 14.09
C GLU A 103 -4.90 8.19 13.90
N GLY A 104 -5.97 8.59 13.21
CA GLY A 104 -6.38 9.98 13.06
C GLY A 104 -5.98 10.61 11.73
N HIS A 105 -5.75 9.81 10.69
CA HIS A 105 -5.30 10.27 9.38
C HIS A 105 -6.48 10.79 8.55
N LYS A 106 -7.00 11.97 8.92
CA LYS A 106 -8.22 12.55 8.35
C LYS A 106 -8.22 12.63 6.82
N GLU A 107 -7.12 13.05 6.20
CA GLU A 107 -7.03 13.14 4.73
C GLU A 107 -7.18 11.78 4.04
N ILE A 108 -6.63 10.73 4.65
CA ILE A 108 -6.77 9.36 4.13
C ILE A 108 -8.20 8.85 4.35
N VAL A 109 -8.83 9.20 5.47
CA VAL A 109 -10.24 8.88 5.71
C VAL A 109 -11.12 9.50 4.62
N GLU A 110 -10.92 10.79 4.31
CA GLU A 110 -11.63 11.49 3.23
C GLU A 110 -11.41 10.81 1.87
N LEU A 111 -10.15 10.47 1.56
CA LEU A 111 -9.79 9.79 0.33
C LEU A 111 -10.47 8.41 0.21
N LEU A 112 -10.42 7.59 1.25
CA LEU A 112 -11.01 6.26 1.25
C LEU A 112 -12.54 6.33 1.10
N ILE A 113 -13.20 7.26 1.78
CA ILE A 113 -14.65 7.49 1.63
C ILE A 113 -14.99 7.90 0.20
N ALA A 114 -14.23 8.84 -0.38
CA ALA A 114 -14.41 9.29 -1.76
C ALA A 114 -14.21 8.15 -2.78
N LYS A 115 -13.47 7.11 -2.41
CA LYS A 115 -13.21 5.92 -3.22
C LYS A 115 -14.15 4.74 -2.90
N GLY A 116 -15.21 4.97 -2.12
CA GLY A 116 -16.25 3.98 -1.88
C GLY A 116 -16.00 3.05 -0.70
N ALA A 117 -15.16 3.45 0.26
CA ALA A 117 -15.03 2.72 1.51
C ALA A 117 -16.36 2.72 2.28
N ASN A 118 -16.78 1.54 2.75
CA ASN A 118 -17.98 1.35 3.55
C ASN A 118 -17.76 1.88 4.97
N VAL A 119 -18.21 3.11 5.22
CA VAL A 119 -18.14 3.78 6.53
C VAL A 119 -18.84 3.02 7.67
N ASN A 120 -19.84 2.20 7.33
CA ASN A 120 -20.64 1.41 8.26
C ASN A 120 -20.12 -0.03 8.40
N ALA A 121 -18.97 -0.35 7.80
CA ALA A 121 -18.32 -1.64 7.98
C ALA A 121 -17.99 -1.89 9.46
N LYS A 122 -18.34 -3.07 9.94
CA LYS A 122 -18.06 -3.52 11.30
C LYS A 122 -16.88 -4.49 11.31
N ASP A 123 -16.00 -4.31 12.29
CA ASP A 123 -14.99 -5.30 12.66
C ASP A 123 -15.61 -6.49 13.39
N ASN A 124 -14.79 -7.46 13.79
CA ASN A 124 -15.25 -8.69 14.46
C ASN A 124 -15.87 -8.40 15.85
N ASP A 125 -15.54 -7.28 16.47
CA ASP A 125 -16.13 -6.81 17.74
C ASP A 125 -17.42 -5.99 17.51
N GLY A 126 -17.87 -5.86 16.26
CA GLY A 126 -19.05 -5.08 15.90
C GLY A 126 -18.83 -3.57 15.89
N ARG A 127 -17.59 -3.09 15.98
CA ARG A 127 -17.24 -1.66 15.98
C ARG A 127 -17.11 -1.13 14.56
N THR A 128 -17.66 0.06 14.32
CA THR A 128 -17.48 0.83 13.08
C THR A 128 -16.26 1.76 13.18
N SER A 129 -15.84 2.36 12.07
CA SER A 129 -14.80 3.40 12.07
C SER A 129 -15.16 4.55 13.03
N SER A 130 -16.44 4.95 13.09
CA SER A 130 -16.89 5.99 14.02
C SER A 130 -16.71 5.59 15.49
N ASN A 131 -16.95 4.31 15.84
CA ASN A 131 -16.67 3.82 17.19
C ASN A 131 -15.17 3.94 17.54
N TRP A 132 -14.28 3.57 16.62
CA TRP A 132 -12.83 3.74 16.79
C TRP A 132 -12.41 5.21 16.93
N ALA A 133 -12.98 6.09 16.11
CA ALA A 133 -12.75 7.54 16.20
C ALA A 133 -13.09 8.08 17.60
N MET A 134 -14.27 7.70 18.11
CA MET A 134 -14.73 8.10 19.45
C MET A 134 -13.84 7.53 20.56
N LEU A 135 -13.44 6.26 20.48
CA LEU A 135 -12.56 5.61 21.45
C LEU A 135 -11.16 6.26 21.52
N ARG A 136 -10.70 6.84 20.41
CA ARG A 136 -9.40 7.51 20.28
C ARG A 136 -9.52 9.04 20.38
N GLU A 137 -10.69 9.55 20.79
CA GLU A 137 -10.99 10.98 20.95
C GLU A 137 -10.83 11.82 19.67
N ARG A 138 -10.97 11.19 18.49
CA ARG A 138 -10.92 11.82 17.16
C ARG A 138 -12.31 12.36 16.75
N ARG A 139 -12.79 13.39 17.46
CA ARG A 139 -14.16 13.93 17.28
C ARG A 139 -14.41 14.46 15.87
N ASP A 140 -13.42 15.12 15.28
CA ASP A 140 -13.47 15.67 13.92
C ASP A 140 -13.68 14.58 12.87
N ILE A 141 -12.99 13.44 13.00
CA ILE A 141 -13.14 12.28 12.12
C ILE A 141 -14.47 11.56 12.39
N ALA A 142 -14.90 11.45 13.64
CA ALA A 142 -16.20 10.87 13.99
C ALA A 142 -17.35 11.66 13.35
N ASP A 143 -17.29 12.99 13.40
CA ASP A 143 -18.26 13.88 12.75
C ASP A 143 -18.24 13.75 11.22
N LEU A 144 -17.04 13.61 10.65
CA LEU A 144 -16.87 13.39 9.22
C LEU A 144 -17.49 12.07 8.76
N LEU A 145 -17.26 10.99 9.51
CA LEU A 145 -17.83 9.66 9.22
C LEU A 145 -19.35 9.66 9.36
N ARG A 146 -19.88 10.33 10.39
CA ARG A 146 -21.33 10.49 10.60
C ARG A 146 -22.03 11.26 9.47
N LYS A 147 -21.31 12.13 8.75
CA LYS A 147 -21.86 12.84 7.59
C LYS A 147 -21.97 11.95 6.35
N HIS A 148 -21.18 10.87 6.27
CA HIS A 148 -21.08 10.01 5.08
C HIS A 148 -21.70 8.62 5.28
N GLY A 149 -22.23 8.31 6.46
CA GLY A 149 -22.81 7.00 6.83
C GLY A 149 -24.22 7.09 7.35
#